data_AF-A0A529W0W8-F1
#
_entry.id   AF-A0A529W0W8-F1
#
_cell.length_a   1.000
_cell.length_b   1.000
_cell.length_c   1.000
_cell.angle_alpha   90.00
_cell.angle_beta   90.00
_cell.angle_gamma   90.00
#
_symmetry.space_group_name_H-M   'P 1'
#
loop_
_entity.id
_entity.type
_entity.pdbx_description
1 polymer ?
#
loop_
_entity_poly.entity_id
_entity_poly.type
_entity_poly.pdbx_seq_one_letter_code
_entity_poly.pdbx_strand_id
1 'polypeptide(L)' 'PEGFTLFSYAVIQAVAEGVKRAGTDDPAKVAEALKDGKAISTVVGDVIFDEKGDLKNASYDINQWHDGKYAPIQQ' A
#
# COMPACT_ATOMS: atom_id res chain seq x y z
N PRO A 1 8.33 -12.10 -7.89
CA PRO A 1 8.01 -10.67 -8.13
C PRO A 1 8.94 -9.84 -7.25
N GLU A 2 9.59 -8.81 -7.80
CA GLU A 2 10.66 -8.08 -7.12
C GLU A 2 10.33 -6.59 -6.96
N GLY A 3 10.94 -5.95 -5.96
CA GLY A 3 10.82 -4.52 -5.70
C GLY A 3 9.36 -4.04 -5.64
N PHE A 4 9.03 -3.03 -6.44
CA PHE A 4 7.73 -2.37 -6.44
C PHE A 4 6.57 -3.19 -7.03
N THR A 5 6.82 -4.38 -7.58
CA THR A 5 5.78 -5.18 -8.26
C THR A 5 4.56 -5.43 -7.37
N LEU A 6 4.78 -5.89 -6.13
CA LEU A 6 3.66 -6.18 -5.21
C LEU A 6 3.06 -4.90 -4.62
N PHE A 7 3.84 -3.83 -4.49
CA PHE A 7 3.33 -2.52 -4.07
C PHE A 7 2.35 -1.94 -5.08
N SER A 8 2.67 -1.99 -6.38
CA SER A 8 1.73 -1.56 -7.43
C SER A 8 0.45 -2.40 -7.46
N TYR A 9 0.54 -3.71 -7.20
CA TYR A 9 -0.64 -4.56 -7.07
C TYR A 9 -1.51 -4.16 -5.87
N ALA A 10 -0.87 -3.89 -4.72
CA ALA A 10 -1.56 -3.43 -3.52
C ALA A 10 -2.28 -2.09 -3.70
N VAL A 11 -1.75 -1.16 -4.52
CA VAL A 11 -2.45 0.09 -4.87
C VAL A 11 -3.79 -0.20 -5.57
N ILE A 12 -3.81 -1.15 -6.51
CA ILE A 12 -5.06 -1.52 -7.20
C ILE A 12 -6.05 -2.18 -6.23
N GLN A 13 -5.57 -3.04 -5.33
CA GLN A 13 -6.41 -3.61 -4.26
C GLN A 13 -7.00 -2.51 -3.36
N ALA A 14 -6.20 -1.51 -3.00
CA ALA A 14 -6.65 -0.39 -2.20
C ALA A 14 -7.74 0.41 -2.92
N VAL A 15 -7.52 0.81 -4.17
CA VAL A 15 -8.52 1.56 -4.96
C VAL A 15 -9.82 0.75 -5.09
N ALA A 16 -9.74 -0.54 -5.38
CA ALA A 16 -10.92 -1.41 -5.50
C ALA A 16 -11.73 -1.48 -4.19
N GLU A 17 -11.05 -1.61 -3.05
CA GLU A 17 -11.70 -1.57 -1.74
C GLU A 17 -12.29 -0.18 -1.43
N GLY A 18 -11.60 0.90 -1.80
CA GLY A 18 -12.11 2.27 -1.68
C GLY A 18 -13.41 2.49 -2.46
N VAL A 19 -13.46 2.04 -3.72
CA VAL A 19 -14.69 2.06 -4.55
C VAL A 19 -15.81 1.26 -3.90
N LYS A 20 -15.51 0.07 -3.39
CA LYS A 20 -16.48 -0.78 -2.70
C LYS A 20 -17.04 -0.12 -1.44
N ARG A 21 -16.20 0.52 -0.62
CA ARG A 21 -16.60 1.25 0.59
C ARG A 21 -17.43 2.49 0.27
N ALA A 22 -17.02 3.24 -0.75
CA ALA A 22 -17.69 4.47 -1.16
C ALA A 22 -19.03 4.20 -1.88
N GLY A 23 -19.19 3.03 -2.51
CA GLY A 23 -20.35 2.71 -3.34
C GLY A 23 -20.38 3.51 -4.66
N THR A 24 -19.23 4.03 -5.09
CA THR A 24 -19.07 4.89 -6.28
C THR A 24 -17.60 4.90 -6.71
N ASP A 25 -17.36 5.23 -7.98
CA ASP A 25 -16.05 5.47 -8.57
C ASP A 25 -15.64 6.95 -8.60
N ASP A 26 -16.42 7.84 -7.96
CA ASP A 26 -16.04 9.24 -7.77
C ASP A 26 -14.72 9.34 -6.99
N PRO A 27 -13.65 9.94 -7.55
CA PRO A 27 -12.33 9.92 -6.93
C PRO A 27 -12.26 10.58 -5.55
N ALA A 28 -13.04 11.63 -5.31
CA ALA A 28 -13.02 12.34 -4.04
C ALA A 28 -13.67 11.50 -2.94
N LYS A 29 -14.80 10.86 -3.23
CA LYS A 29 -15.48 9.94 -2.31
C LYS A 29 -14.67 8.68 -2.04
N VAL A 30 -13.99 8.13 -3.05
CA VAL A 30 -13.07 7.01 -2.87
C VAL A 30 -11.91 7.39 -1.95
N ALA A 31 -11.30 8.56 -2.16
CA ALA A 31 -10.21 9.04 -1.33
C ALA A 31 -10.66 9.26 0.14
N GLU A 32 -11.87 9.77 0.36
CA GLU A 32 -12.47 9.89 1.70
C GLU A 32 -12.66 8.52 2.35
N ALA A 33 -13.25 7.56 1.62
CA ALA A 33 -13.48 6.20 2.12
C ALA A 33 -12.18 5.44 2.44
N LEU A 34 -11.09 5.70 1.72
CA LEU A 34 -9.78 5.13 2.01
C LEU A 34 -9.13 5.69 3.27
N LYS A 35 -9.51 6.91 3.68
CA LYS A 35 -8.97 7.61 4.86
C LYS A 35 -9.84 7.48 6.11
N ASP A 36 -10.78 6.52 6.13
CA ASP A 36 -11.72 6.29 7.24
C ASP A 36 -11.10 5.59 8.47
N GLY A 37 -9.80 5.32 8.43
CA GLY A 37 -9.05 4.67 9.51
C GLY A 37 -9.20 3.15 9.57
N LYS A 38 -10.00 2.52 8.70
CA LYS A 38 -10.14 1.06 8.65
C LYS A 38 -9.07 0.43 7.76
N ALA A 39 -8.48 -0.66 8.25
CA ALA A 39 -7.49 -1.44 7.52
C ALA A 39 -8.02 -1.93 6.16
N ILE A 40 -7.17 -1.89 5.15
CA ILE A 40 -7.41 -2.42 3.82
C ILE A 40 -6.47 -3.61 3.63
N SER A 41 -7.02 -4.79 3.40
CA SER A 41 -6.23 -6.00 3.23
C SER A 41 -5.65 -6.08 1.82
N THR A 42 -4.33 -6.23 1.73
CA THR A 42 -3.60 -6.29 0.45
C THR A 42 -2.58 -7.43 0.44
N VAL A 43 -1.97 -7.68 -0.72
CA VAL A 43 -0.91 -8.68 -0.86
C VAL A 43 0.36 -8.34 -0.05
N VAL A 44 0.56 -7.08 0.33
CA VAL A 44 1.67 -6.64 1.17
C VAL A 44 1.29 -6.51 2.65
N GLY A 45 0.11 -7.01 3.04
CA GLY A 45 -0.45 -6.90 4.38
C GLY A 45 -1.52 -5.83 4.50
N ASP A 46 -1.93 -5.54 5.73
CA ASP A 46 -2.94 -4.53 6.02
C ASP A 46 -2.36 -3.12 5.96
N VAL A 47 -3.00 -2.24 5.19
CA VAL A 47 -2.63 -0.82 5.09
C VAL A 47 -3.72 0.07 5.66
N ILE A 48 -3.31 1.11 6.38
CA ILE A 48 -4.17 2.16 6.94
C ILE A 48 -3.57 3.48 6.50
N PHE A 49 -4.37 4.32 5.85
CA PHE A 49 -3.96 5.66 5.46
C PHE A 49 -4.17 6.66 6.60
N ASP A 50 -3.24 7.60 6.74
CA ASP A 50 -3.44 8.79 7.56
C ASP A 50 -4.23 9.88 6.81
N GLU A 51 -4.43 11.03 7.45
CA GLU A 51 -5.19 12.14 6.86
C GLU A 51 -4.56 12.72 5.59
N LYS A 52 -3.23 12.59 5.45
CA LYS A 52 -2.47 13.05 4.28
C LYS A 52 -2.53 12.03 3.13
N GLY A 53 -2.87 10.78 3.43
CA GLY A 53 -2.87 9.67 2.49
C GLY A 53 -1.58 8.83 2.55
N ASP A 54 -0.73 9.05 3.54
CA ASP A 54 0.45 8.24 3.79
C ASP A 54 0.10 6.98 4.59
N LEU A 55 0.99 5.97 4.57
CA LEU A 55 0.81 4.80 5.43
C LEU A 55 1.04 5.17 6.89
N LYS A 56 0.04 4.90 7.75
CA LYS A 56 0.10 5.19 9.18
C LYS A 56 1.24 4.47 9.91
N ASN A 57 1.60 3.27 9.45
CA ASN A 57 2.65 2.43 10.04
C ASN A 57 3.70 2.06 8.98
N ALA A 58 4.27 3.06 8.29
CA ALA A 58 5.32 2.81 7.30
C ALA A 58 6.56 2.16 7.94
N SER A 59 7.06 1.10 7.31
CA SER A 59 8.33 0.45 7.64
C SER A 59 9.29 0.54 6.46
N TYR A 60 10.58 0.45 6.76
CA TYR A 60 11.65 0.48 5.76
C TYR A 60 12.61 -0.67 6.01
N ASP A 61 12.98 -1.34 4.93
CA ASP A 61 14.02 -2.36 4.93
C ASP A 61 15.32 -1.78 4.39
N ILE A 62 16.44 -2.30 4.90
CA ILE A 62 17.76 -2.03 4.35
C ILE A 62 18.11 -3.17 3.41
N ASN A 63 18.47 -2.81 2.18
CA ASN A 63 18.90 -3.76 1.16
C ASN A 63 20.32 -3.43 0.72
N GLN A 64 21.07 -4.46 0.35
CA GLN A 64 22.41 -4.33 -0.20
C GLN A 64 22.41 -4.74 -1.68
N TRP A 65 23.16 -3.98 -2.47
CA TRP A 65 23.53 -4.37 -3.82
C TRP A 65 24.94 -4.96 -3.81
N HIS A 66 25.08 -6.20 -4.26
CA HIS A 66 26.37 -6.91 -4.31
C HIS A 66 26.36 -7.95 -5.44
N ASP A 67 27.45 -8.02 -6.21
CA ASP A 67 27.64 -8.96 -7.32
C ASP A 67 26.45 -9.03 -8.29
N GLY A 68 25.91 -7.86 -8.65
CA GLY A 68 24.79 -7.72 -9.58
C GLY A 68 23.42 -8.09 -9.00
N LYS A 69 23.33 -8.38 -7.69
CA LYS A 69 22.10 -8.77 -7.01
C LYS A 69 21.70 -7.74 -5.95
N TYR A 70 20.39 -7.54 -5.82
CA TYR A 70 19.78 -6.72 -4.78
C TYR A 70 19.05 -7.64 -3.79
N ALA A 71 19.38 -7.57 -2.50
CA ALA A 71 18.73 -8.39 -1.48
C ALA A 71 18.69 -7.68 -0.11
N PRO A 72 17.76 -8.06 0.77
CA PRO A 72 17.75 -7.60 2.16
C PRO A 72 19.05 -7.95 2.87
N ILE A 73 19.54 -7.05 3.72
CA ILE A 73 20.58 -7.43 4.69
C ILE A 73 19.93 -8.20 5.84
N GLN A 74 20.64 -9.20 6.37
CA GLN A 74 20.20 -9.85 7.59
C GLN A 74 20.35 -8.86 8.74
N GLN A 75 19.24 -8.57 9.44
CA GLN A 75 19.22 -7.69 10.61
C GLN A 75 19.93 -8.32 11.79
#